data_AF-A0A7X6XQF0-F1
#
_entry.id   AF-A0A7X6XQF0-F1
#
_cell.length_a   1.000
_cell.length_b   1.000
_cell.length_c   1.000
_cell.angle_alpha   90.00
_cell.angle_beta   90.00
_cell.angle_gamma   90.00
#
_symmetry.space_group_name_H-M   'P 1'
#
loop_
_entity.id
_entity.type
_entity.pdbx_description
1 polymer ?
#
loop_
_entity_poly.entity_id
_entity_poly.type
_entity_poly.pdbx_seq_one_letter_code
_entity_poly.pdbx_strand_id
1 'polypeptide(L)'
;MPVPVTLQVFFVLLSGAVLGSRRGAWSQLQYLALGAAGLPVFSGGQSGLTAFAGPTTGYLLGFVAMAWVVGRLTERAARPSWLRAFVAMLAGIAALYLPGTAWLSLWLHFTGMAGSDALSRAFLLGVTPFFAVDLVKAALAAGLATRLCRRSA
;
A
#
# COMPACT_ATOMS: atom_id res chain seq x y z
N MET A 1 -12.26 -7.30 12.25
CA MET A 1 -11.78 -7.06 10.87
C MET A 1 -10.34 -7.53 10.80
N PRO A 2 -9.98 -8.50 9.95
CA PRO A 2 -8.61 -9.05 9.89
C PRO A 2 -7.58 -8.06 9.36
N VAL A 3 -8.03 -7.01 8.65
CA VAL A 3 -7.19 -5.90 8.18
C VAL A 3 -7.69 -4.61 8.84
N PRO A 4 -6.84 -3.86 9.55
CA PRO A 4 -7.23 -2.61 10.20
C PRO A 4 -7.22 -1.42 9.24
N VAL A 5 -8.12 -0.45 9.44
CA VAL A 5 -8.07 0.83 8.71
C VAL A 5 -6.96 1.70 9.32
N THR A 6 -5.97 2.09 8.53
CA THR A 6 -4.82 2.89 8.98
C THR A 6 -4.47 4.02 8.01
N LEU A 7 -3.53 4.87 8.41
CA LEU A 7 -2.89 5.86 7.52
C LEU A 7 -1.69 5.31 6.74
N GLN A 8 -1.36 4.01 6.83
CA GLN A 8 -0.20 3.44 6.16
C GLN A 8 -0.27 3.64 4.64
N VAL A 9 -1.40 3.30 4.02
CA VAL A 9 -1.65 3.50 2.58
C VAL A 9 -1.39 4.95 2.17
N PHE A 10 -1.86 5.93 2.95
CA PHE A 10 -1.64 7.34 2.67
C PHE A 10 -0.15 7.72 2.61
N PHE A 11 0.64 7.26 3.58
CA PHE A 11 2.09 7.52 3.60
C PHE A 11 2.83 6.77 2.51
N VAL A 12 2.39 5.57 2.14
CA VAL A 12 2.97 4.80 1.02
C VAL A 12 2.75 5.54 -0.30
N LEU A 13 1.53 6.06 -0.56
CA LEU A 13 1.24 6.90 -1.74
C LEU A 13 2.19 8.10 -1.81
N LEU A 14 2.34 8.82 -0.69
CA LEU A 14 3.22 9.98 -0.63
C LEU A 14 4.69 9.60 -0.82
N SER A 15 5.16 8.50 -0.25
CA SER A 15 6.54 8.06 -0.41
C SER A 15 6.90 7.84 -1.89
N GLY A 16 6.03 7.19 -2.66
CA GLY A 16 6.20 7.02 -4.10
C GLY A 16 6.18 8.35 -4.83
N ALA A 17 5.16 9.16 -4.57
CA ALA A 17 4.97 10.45 -5.24
C ALA A 17 6.13 11.43 -4.98
N VAL A 18 6.63 11.51 -3.74
CA VAL A 18 7.65 12.48 -3.32
C VAL A 18 9.06 11.98 -3.64
N LEU A 19 9.40 10.73 -3.29
CA LEU A 19 10.76 10.20 -3.44
C LEU A 19 11.05 9.65 -4.84
N GLY A 20 10.02 9.23 -5.57
CA GLY A 20 10.11 8.65 -6.92
C GLY A 20 10.08 7.13 -6.86
N SER A 21 10.07 6.46 -8.02
CA SER A 21 9.86 5.01 -8.10
C SER A 21 10.88 4.22 -7.27
N ARG A 22 12.18 4.47 -7.51
CA ARG A 22 13.28 3.75 -6.83
C ARG A 22 13.35 4.07 -5.35
N ARG A 23 13.42 5.35 -4.97
CA ARG A 23 13.58 5.76 -3.57
C ARG A 23 12.33 5.50 -2.74
N GLY A 24 11.14 5.63 -3.33
CA GLY A 24 9.88 5.25 -2.70
C GLY A 24 9.83 3.76 -2.39
N ALA A 25 10.18 2.90 -3.36
CA ALA A 25 10.28 1.46 -3.14
C ALA A 25 11.31 1.09 -2.05
N TRP A 26 12.49 1.72 -2.06
CA TRP A 26 13.51 1.52 -1.02
C TRP A 26 13.02 1.95 0.37
N SER A 27 12.29 3.07 0.45
CA SER A 27 11.69 3.51 1.72
C SER A 27 10.72 2.45 2.27
N GLN A 28 9.89 1.84 1.41
CA GLN A 28 9.00 0.77 1.84
C GLN A 28 9.73 -0.51 2.22
N LEU A 29 10.80 -0.88 1.50
CA LEU A 29 11.66 -2.01 1.88
C LEU A 29 12.32 -1.79 3.25
N GLN A 30 12.79 -0.57 3.53
CA GLN A 30 13.33 -0.21 4.84
C GLN A 30 12.26 -0.31 5.94
N TYR A 31 11.05 0.17 5.68
CA TYR A 31 9.92 0.02 6.60
C TYR A 31 9.64 -1.46 6.92
N LEU A 32 9.64 -2.33 5.92
CA LEU A 32 9.48 -3.78 6.12
C LEU A 32 10.64 -4.38 6.91
N ALA A 33 11.89 -4.00 6.59
CA ALA A 33 13.08 -4.48 7.29
C ALA A 33 13.08 -4.08 8.76
N LEU A 34 12.70 -2.84 9.08
CA LEU A 34 12.58 -2.36 10.46
C LEU A 34 11.50 -3.14 11.22
N GLY A 35 10.34 -3.36 10.61
CA GLY A 35 9.30 -4.18 11.21
C GLY A 35 9.73 -5.61 11.42
N ALA A 36 10.40 -6.23 10.44
CA ALA A 36 10.97 -7.58 10.54
C ALA A 36 12.04 -7.70 11.64
N ALA A 37 12.84 -6.65 11.86
CA ALA A 37 13.83 -6.55 12.92
C ALA A 37 13.23 -6.38 14.33
N GLY A 38 11.90 -6.30 14.45
CA GLY A 38 11.20 -6.26 15.74
C GLY A 38 10.72 -4.88 16.18
N LEU A 39 10.85 -3.83 15.35
CA LEU A 39 10.27 -2.53 15.69
C LEU A 39 8.73 -2.57 15.48
N PRO A 40 7.92 -2.06 16.43
CA PRO A 40 6.45 -2.06 16.37
C PRO A 40 5.89 -1.00 15.42
N VAL A 41 6.29 -1.05 14.15
CA VAL A 41 5.92 -0.08 13.11
C VAL A 41 4.72 -0.51 12.27
N PHE A 42 4.33 -1.79 12.34
CA PHE A 42 3.15 -2.28 11.66
C PHE A 42 1.88 -1.93 12.43
N SER A 43 0.72 -2.13 11.79
CA SER A 43 -0.55 -1.73 12.41
C SER A 43 -0.82 -2.50 13.70
N GLY A 44 -1.42 -1.82 14.68
CA GLY A 44 -1.66 -2.41 16.01
C GLY A 44 -0.38 -2.70 16.81
N GLY A 45 0.75 -2.08 16.44
CA GLY A 45 2.03 -2.31 17.11
C GLY A 45 2.69 -3.65 16.76
N GLN A 46 2.24 -4.30 15.69
CA GLN A 46 2.84 -5.56 15.23
C GLN A 46 4.29 -5.36 14.78
N SER A 47 5.10 -6.41 14.96
CA SER A 47 6.52 -6.44 14.63
C SER A 47 7.03 -7.87 14.51
N GLY A 48 8.28 -8.00 14.09
CA GLY A 48 8.99 -9.27 13.94
C GLY A 48 8.54 -10.06 12.71
N LEU A 49 9.15 -11.25 12.55
CA LEU A 49 8.82 -12.16 11.46
C LEU A 49 7.40 -12.73 11.56
N THR A 50 6.83 -12.80 12.77
CA THR A 50 5.45 -13.27 13.00
C THR A 50 4.42 -12.38 12.33
N ALA A 51 4.69 -11.08 12.15
CA ALA A 51 3.81 -10.17 11.40
C ALA A 51 3.64 -10.58 9.92
N PHE A 52 4.59 -11.33 9.36
CA PHE A 52 4.54 -11.85 7.99
C PHE A 52 3.83 -13.21 7.87
N ALA A 53 3.43 -13.83 8.98
CA ALA A 53 2.60 -15.03 8.98
C ALA A 53 1.08 -14.73 9.03
N GLY A 54 0.71 -13.44 9.08
CA GLY A 54 -0.67 -12.99 9.24
C GLY A 54 -1.43 -12.75 7.92
N PRO A 55 -2.71 -12.33 8.01
CA PRO A 55 -3.55 -12.04 6.85
C PRO A 55 -3.10 -10.81 6.05
N THR A 56 -2.25 -9.95 6.62
CA THR A 56 -1.85 -8.66 6.03
C THR A 56 -0.55 -8.71 5.23
N THR A 57 0.15 -9.84 5.17
CA THR A 57 1.49 -9.94 4.56
C THR A 57 1.51 -9.49 3.10
N GLY A 58 0.52 -9.89 2.31
CA GLY A 58 0.41 -9.45 0.92
C GLY A 58 0.28 -7.93 0.75
N TYR A 59 -0.36 -7.25 1.70
CA TYR A 59 -0.46 -5.78 1.70
C TYR A 59 0.85 -5.12 2.09
N LEU A 60 1.56 -5.67 3.08
CA LEU A 60 2.89 -5.19 3.47
C LEU A 60 3.86 -5.27 2.30
N LEU A 61 3.90 -6.40 1.59
CA LEU A 61 4.72 -6.56 0.38
C LEU A 61 4.21 -5.66 -0.76
N GLY A 62 2.89 -5.53 -0.89
CA GLY A 62 2.23 -4.65 -1.86
C GLY A 62 2.56 -3.17 -1.70
N PHE A 63 2.93 -2.70 -0.50
CA PHE A 63 3.37 -1.31 -0.29
C PHE A 63 4.59 -0.95 -1.15
N VAL A 64 5.51 -1.90 -1.36
CA VAL A 64 6.69 -1.68 -2.22
C VAL A 64 6.25 -1.46 -3.67
N ALA A 65 5.37 -2.33 -4.19
CA ALA A 65 4.83 -2.23 -5.54
C ALA A 65 4.03 -0.93 -5.75
N MET A 66 3.17 -0.61 -4.79
CA MET A 66 2.39 0.63 -4.76
C MET A 66 3.28 1.88 -4.81
N ALA A 67 4.28 1.98 -3.94
CA ALA A 67 5.21 3.12 -3.94
C ALA A 67 5.97 3.23 -5.27
N TRP A 68 6.41 2.10 -5.83
CA TRP A 68 7.08 2.07 -7.12
C TRP A 68 6.18 2.56 -8.26
N VAL A 69 4.95 2.05 -8.37
CA VAL A 69 3.98 2.43 -9.42
C VAL A 69 3.64 3.92 -9.34
N VAL A 70 3.29 4.41 -8.14
CA VAL A 70 2.98 5.85 -7.95
C VAL A 70 4.17 6.71 -8.33
N GLY A 71 5.36 6.34 -7.84
CA GLY A 71 6.59 7.04 -8.18
C GLY A 71 6.85 7.05 -9.67
N ARG A 72 6.71 5.92 -10.37
CA ARG A 72 6.99 5.80 -11.80
C ARG A 72 6.08 6.67 -12.66
N LEU A 73 4.81 6.78 -12.29
CA LEU A 73 3.82 7.58 -13.02
C LEU A 73 3.93 9.09 -12.74
N THR A 74 4.43 9.46 -11.57
CA THR A 74 4.59 10.85 -11.16
C THR A 74 5.99 11.42 -11.43
N GLU A 75 7.03 10.58 -11.52
CA GLU A 75 8.43 11.04 -11.44
C GLU A 75 8.94 11.87 -12.61
N ARG A 76 8.30 11.77 -13.77
CA ARG A 76 8.66 12.58 -14.94
C ARG A 76 8.18 14.03 -14.83
N ALA A 77 7.36 14.37 -13.85
CA ALA A 77 6.97 15.75 -13.58
C ALA A 77 7.72 16.26 -12.35
N ALA A 78 8.37 17.43 -12.49
CA ALA A 78 8.92 18.16 -11.36
C ALA A 78 7.85 18.44 -10.29
N ARG A 79 6.63 18.76 -10.76
CA ARG A 79 5.39 18.93 -10.01
C ARG A 79 4.22 18.29 -10.78
N PRO A 80 3.75 17.08 -10.40
CA PRO A 80 2.56 16.52 -11.03
C PRO A 80 1.33 17.38 -10.69
N SER A 81 0.40 17.53 -11.64
CA SER A 81 -0.91 18.10 -11.35
C SER A 81 -1.68 17.20 -10.40
N TRP A 82 -2.69 17.75 -9.72
CA TRP A 82 -3.52 16.98 -8.79
C TRP A 82 -4.13 15.74 -9.45
N LEU A 83 -4.72 15.91 -10.65
CA LEU A 83 -5.35 14.82 -11.39
C LEU A 83 -4.34 13.73 -11.77
N ARG A 84 -3.13 14.12 -12.23
CA ARG A 84 -2.08 13.15 -12.57
C ARG A 84 -1.62 12.37 -11.34
N ALA A 85 -1.42 13.05 -10.21
CA ALA A 85 -1.06 12.40 -8.97
C ALA A 85 -2.17 11.46 -8.48
N PHE A 86 -3.43 11.90 -8.52
CA PHE A 86 -4.58 11.10 -8.11
C PHE A 86 -4.72 9.82 -8.94
N VAL A 87 -4.68 9.91 -10.27
CA VAL A 87 -4.74 8.73 -11.16
C VAL A 87 -3.57 7.78 -10.92
N ALA A 88 -2.35 8.31 -10.73
CA ALA A 88 -1.19 7.49 -10.38
C ALA A 88 -1.38 6.77 -9.03
N MET A 89 -1.98 7.44 -8.04
CA MET A 89 -2.28 6.87 -6.74
C MET A 89 -3.36 5.79 -6.80
N LEU A 90 -4.37 5.92 -7.65
CA LEU A 90 -5.34 4.85 -7.91
C LEU A 90 -4.67 3.61 -8.53
N ALA A 91 -3.75 3.80 -9.48
CA ALA A 91 -2.96 2.70 -10.04
C ALA A 91 -2.06 2.04 -8.96
N GLY A 92 -1.52 2.84 -8.04
CA GLY A 92 -0.78 2.35 -6.88
C GLY A 92 -1.65 1.50 -5.93
N ILE A 93 -2.87 1.96 -5.61
CA ILE A 93 -3.82 1.20 -4.78
C ILE A 93 -4.20 -0.11 -5.46
N ALA A 94 -4.41 -0.12 -6.77
CA ALA A 94 -4.63 -1.37 -7.51
C ALA A 94 -3.43 -2.32 -7.39
N ALA A 95 -2.20 -1.80 -7.52
CA ALA A 95 -0.97 -2.57 -7.33
C ALA A 95 -0.78 -3.08 -5.89
N LEU A 96 -1.38 -2.43 -4.88
CA LEU A 96 -1.45 -2.91 -3.50
C LEU A 96 -2.47 -4.04 -3.35
N TYR A 97 -3.68 -3.86 -3.86
CA TYR A 97 -4.79 -4.80 -3.67
C TYR A 97 -4.57 -6.14 -4.36
N LEU A 98 -3.84 -6.19 -5.47
CA LEU A 98 -3.51 -7.44 -6.15
C LEU A 98 -2.78 -8.45 -5.23
N PRO A 99 -1.56 -8.16 -4.73
CA PRO A 99 -0.86 -9.07 -3.81
C PRO A 99 -1.55 -9.18 -2.45
N GLY A 100 -2.19 -8.11 -1.96
CA GLY A 100 -2.93 -8.12 -0.70
C GLY A 100 -4.09 -9.12 -0.69
N THR A 101 -4.96 -9.03 -1.69
CA THR A 101 -6.13 -9.91 -1.81
C THR A 101 -5.73 -11.33 -2.15
N ALA A 102 -4.74 -11.51 -3.02
CA ALA A 102 -4.22 -12.84 -3.37
C ALA A 102 -3.65 -13.57 -2.15
N TRP A 103 -2.82 -12.88 -1.35
CA TRP A 103 -2.30 -13.44 -0.10
C TRP A 103 -3.42 -13.72 0.91
N LEU A 104 -4.35 -12.77 1.11
CA LEU A 104 -5.44 -12.96 2.06
C LEU A 104 -6.28 -14.18 1.68
N SER A 105 -6.57 -14.39 0.39
CA SER A 105 -7.25 -15.60 -0.09
C SER A 105 -6.48 -16.87 0.25
N LEU A 106 -5.16 -16.87 0.06
CA LEU A 106 -4.30 -18.01 0.39
C LEU A 106 -4.20 -18.26 1.90
N TRP A 107 -4.10 -17.21 2.70
CA TRP A 107 -4.08 -17.30 4.15
C TRP A 107 -5.40 -17.88 4.68
N LEU A 108 -6.53 -17.41 4.16
CA LEU A 108 -7.84 -17.96 4.48
C LEU A 108 -7.95 -19.45 4.13
N HIS A 109 -7.36 -19.86 3.01
CA HIS A 109 -7.21 -21.26 2.62
C HIS A 109 -6.48 -22.10 3.66
N PHE A 110 -5.32 -21.63 4.14
CA PHE A 110 -4.58 -22.33 5.18
C PHE A 110 -5.29 -22.38 6.53
N THR A 111 -6.20 -21.44 6.81
CA THR A 111 -7.01 -21.43 8.04
C THR A 111 -8.30 -22.25 7.94
N GLY A 112 -8.50 -23.02 6.86
CA GLY A 112 -9.60 -23.98 6.73
C GLY A 112 -10.75 -23.55 5.80
N MET A 113 -10.55 -22.53 4.96
CA MET A 113 -11.58 -22.01 4.05
C MET A 113 -11.16 -22.14 2.59
N ALA A 114 -11.74 -23.06 1.83
CA ALA A 114 -11.23 -23.42 0.49
C ALA A 114 -12.08 -22.90 -0.69
N GLY A 115 -11.47 -22.84 -1.87
CA GLY A 115 -12.15 -22.59 -3.14
C GLY A 115 -12.53 -21.13 -3.40
N SER A 116 -13.55 -20.93 -4.22
CA SER A 116 -14.10 -19.62 -4.61
C SER A 116 -14.57 -18.76 -3.42
N ASP A 117 -14.91 -19.41 -2.31
CA ASP A 117 -15.38 -18.76 -1.09
C ASP A 117 -14.25 -17.97 -0.42
N ALA A 118 -13.02 -18.47 -0.50
CA ALA A 118 -11.84 -17.79 0.05
C ALA A 118 -11.53 -16.49 -0.71
N LEU A 119 -11.57 -16.53 -2.04
CA LEU A 119 -11.32 -15.35 -2.88
C LEU A 119 -12.41 -14.29 -2.68
N SER A 120 -13.67 -14.71 -2.68
CA SER A 120 -14.82 -13.83 -2.48
C SER A 120 -14.74 -13.15 -1.10
N ARG A 121 -14.42 -13.91 -0.05
CA ARG A 121 -14.20 -13.35 1.29
C ARG A 121 -12.96 -12.46 1.37
N ALA A 122 -11.87 -12.82 0.72
CA ALA A 122 -10.68 -11.98 0.69
C ALA A 122 -10.98 -10.62 0.06
N PHE A 123 -11.78 -10.57 -1.01
CA PHE A 123 -12.22 -9.31 -1.61
C PHE A 123 -13.10 -8.50 -0.65
N LEU A 124 -14.11 -9.13 -0.05
CA LEU A 124 -15.03 -8.48 0.90
C LEU A 124 -14.33 -7.95 2.15
N LEU A 125 -13.30 -8.64 2.64
CA LEU A 125 -12.58 -8.27 3.86
C LEU A 125 -11.36 -7.39 3.59
N GLY A 126 -10.81 -7.48 2.38
CA GLY A 126 -9.51 -6.93 2.00
C GLY A 126 -9.53 -5.77 1.02
N VAL A 127 -10.68 -5.50 0.38
CA VAL A 127 -10.84 -4.40 -0.60
C VAL A 127 -12.03 -3.54 -0.25
N THR A 128 -13.22 -4.14 -0.11
CA THR A 128 -14.49 -3.43 0.09
C THR A 128 -14.47 -2.39 1.22
N PRO A 129 -14.00 -2.70 2.45
CA PRO A 129 -14.02 -1.72 3.54
C PRO A 129 -13.00 -0.57 3.36
N PHE A 130 -11.96 -0.78 2.56
CA PHE A 130 -10.89 0.20 2.37
C PHE A 130 -11.10 1.09 1.16
N PHE A 131 -11.83 0.62 0.14
CA PHE A 131 -11.95 1.29 -1.15
C PHE A 131 -12.34 2.77 -1.03
N ALA A 132 -13.44 3.09 -0.36
CA ALA A 132 -13.91 4.47 -0.21
C ALA A 132 -12.91 5.36 0.56
N VAL A 133 -12.36 4.83 1.65
CA VAL A 133 -11.39 5.54 2.48
C VAL A 133 -10.06 5.75 1.73
N ASP A 134 -9.62 4.80 0.93
CA ASP A 134 -8.37 4.89 0.16
C ASP A 134 -8.51 5.86 -1.02
N LEU A 135 -9.71 6.00 -1.60
CA LEU A 135 -10.02 7.08 -2.54
C LEU A 135 -9.84 8.46 -1.88
N VAL A 136 -10.35 8.63 -0.67
CA VAL A 136 -10.18 9.88 0.09
C VAL A 136 -8.69 10.12 0.41
N LYS A 137 -7.97 9.09 0.88
CA LYS A 137 -6.52 9.18 1.12
C LYS A 137 -5.76 9.56 -0.14
N ALA A 138 -6.10 8.99 -1.29
CA ALA A 138 -5.47 9.31 -2.56
C ALA A 138 -5.73 10.75 -2.98
N ALA A 139 -6.97 11.25 -2.82
CA ALA A 139 -7.31 12.64 -3.12
C ALA A 139 -6.51 13.63 -2.27
N LEU A 140 -6.39 13.36 -0.97
CA LEU A 140 -5.62 14.16 -0.02
C LEU A 140 -4.12 14.09 -0.31
N ALA A 141 -3.59 12.88 -0.53
CA ALA A 141 -2.19 12.67 -0.85
C ALA A 141 -1.80 13.33 -2.18
N ALA A 142 -2.68 13.31 -3.20
CA ALA A 142 -2.48 14.02 -4.46
C ALA A 142 -2.40 15.54 -4.25
N GLY A 143 -3.25 16.08 -3.37
CA GLY A 143 -3.19 17.48 -2.92
C GLY A 143 -1.83 17.85 -2.33
N LEU A 144 -1.31 17.00 -1.45
CA LEU A 144 0.01 17.22 -0.85
C LEU A 144 1.15 17.03 -1.85
N ALA A 145 1.07 16.04 -2.74
CA ALA A 145 2.09 15.78 -3.75
C ALA A 145 2.34 17.00 -4.65
N THR A 146 1.29 17.73 -5.02
CA THR A 146 1.43 18.97 -5.84
C THR A 146 2.26 20.06 -5.15
N ARG A 147 2.30 20.06 -3.81
CA ARG A 147 3.02 21.06 -2.99
C ARG A 147 4.43 20.57 -2.60
N LEU A 148 4.54 19.29 -2.27
CA LEU A 148 5.76 18.66 -1.76
C LEU A 148 6.74 18.27 -2.87
N CYS A 149 6.25 17.86 -4.04
CA CYS A 149 7.12 17.52 -5.15
C CYS A 149 7.79 18.78 -5.70
N ARG A 150 9.10 18.89 -5.52
CA ARG A 150 9.94 19.94 -6.12
C ARG A 150 11.21 19.29 -6.65
N ARG A 151 11.08 18.44 -7.67
CA ARG A 151 12.26 17.81 -8.28
C ARG A 151 12.92 18.81 -9.21
N SER A 152 14.22 19.02 -9.02
CA SER A 152 15.07 19.66 -10.02
C SER A 152 15.02 18.80 -11.26
N ALA A 153 14.54 19.37 -12.37
CA ALA A 153 14.54 18.71 -13.68
C ALA A 153 15.97 18.52 -14.18
#